data_AF-A0AAV9WAW3-F1
#
_entry.id   AF-A0AAV9WAW3-F1
#
_cell.length_a   1.000
_cell.length_b   1.000
_cell.length_c   1.000
_cell.angle_alpha   90.00
_cell.angle_beta   90.00
_cell.angle_gamma   90.00
#
_symmetry.space_group_name_H-M   'P 1'
#
loop_
_entity.id
_entity.type
_entity.pdbx_description
1 polymer ?
#
loop_
_entity_poly.entity_id
_entity_poly.type
_entity_poly.pdbx_seq_one_letter_code
_entity_poly.pdbx_strand_id
1 'polypeptide(L)'
;MAPTRLLARIMGPTLLALSASEYQNWHVFPQSSPAVVLLNGTILFVCGVGIVQDHNVWYPPKALLVTALGWSILALGLWRMAFPEYVLSTVQESRGPPIGLLCGMGLVGGVLCTIGYWL
;
A
#
# COMPACT_ATOMS: atom_id res chain seq x y z
N MET A 1 18.65 -0.48 11.77
CA MET A 1 18.12 -1.87 11.73
C MET A 1 16.83 -2.03 12.53
N ALA A 2 16.72 -1.50 13.76
CA ALA A 2 15.48 -1.56 14.56
C ALA A 2 14.22 -0.99 13.86
N PRO A 3 14.25 0.21 13.22
CA PRO A 3 13.05 0.76 12.56
C PRO A 3 12.60 -0.06 11.34
N THR A 4 13.54 -0.59 10.55
CA THR A 4 13.25 -1.46 9.40
C THR A 4 12.44 -2.70 9.80
N ARG A 5 12.84 -3.37 10.89
CA ARG A 5 12.18 -4.59 11.34
C ARG A 5 10.80 -4.28 11.93
N LEU A 6 10.67 -3.19 12.67
CA LEU A 6 9.39 -2.73 13.20
C LEU A 6 8.38 -2.45 12.07
N LEU A 7 8.79 -1.67 11.07
CA LEU A 7 7.94 -1.32 9.93
C LEU A 7 7.58 -2.57 9.11
N ALA A 8 8.51 -3.50 8.91
CA ALA A 8 8.21 -4.76 8.23
C ALA A 8 7.17 -5.63 8.97
N ARG A 9 7.20 -5.67 10.31
CA ARG A 9 6.22 -6.40 11.14
C ARG A 9 4.81 -5.79 11.11
N ILE A 10 4.71 -4.50 10.83
CA ILE A 10 3.41 -3.83 10.66
C ILE A 10 2.93 -4.00 9.22
N MET A 11 3.75 -3.59 8.25
CA MET A 11 3.37 -3.55 6.84
C MET A 11 3.14 -4.94 6.24
N GLY A 12 3.89 -5.97 6.66
CA GLY A 12 3.74 -7.32 6.15
C GLY A 12 2.33 -7.90 6.34
N PRO A 13 1.87 -8.05 7.59
CA PRO A 13 0.50 -8.48 7.88
C PRO A 13 -0.56 -7.55 7.30
N THR A 14 -0.34 -6.22 7.31
CA THR A 14 -1.27 -5.26 6.74
C THR A 14 -1.46 -5.46 5.24
N LEU A 15 -0.39 -5.63 4.46
CA LEU A 15 -0.49 -5.85 3.01
C LEU A 15 -1.17 -7.19 2.67
N LEU A 16 -0.92 -8.24 3.45
CA LEU A 16 -1.62 -9.52 3.29
C LEU A 16 -3.12 -9.37 3.55
N ALA A 17 -3.49 -8.72 4.65
CA ALA A 17 -4.88 -8.50 5.02
C ALA A 17 -5.60 -7.60 3.99
N LEU A 18 -4.94 -6.53 3.53
CA LEU A 18 -5.46 -5.65 2.48
C LEU A 18 -5.66 -6.42 1.18
N SER A 19 -4.65 -7.15 0.70
CA SER A 19 -4.76 -7.92 -0.55
C SER A 19 -5.91 -8.91 -0.52
N ALA A 20 -6.09 -9.64 0.58
CA ALA A 20 -7.18 -10.61 0.71
C ALA A 20 -8.55 -9.92 0.80
N SER A 21 -8.64 -8.85 1.59
CA SER A 21 -9.89 -8.10 1.79
C SER A 21 -10.34 -7.39 0.51
N GLU A 22 -9.42 -6.75 -0.22
CA GLU A 22 -9.73 -6.07 -1.49
C GLU A 22 -10.19 -7.05 -2.56
N TYR A 23 -9.57 -8.23 -2.62
CA TYR A 23 -9.99 -9.29 -3.53
C TYR A 23 -11.43 -9.76 -3.22
N GLN A 24 -11.71 -10.07 -1.96
CA GLN A 24 -13.01 -10.59 -1.54
C GLN A 24 -14.13 -9.54 -1.66
N ASN A 25 -13.82 -8.28 -1.36
CA ASN A 25 -14.80 -7.20 -1.30
C ASN A 25 -14.77 -6.31 -2.54
N TRP A 26 -14.23 -6.77 -3.67
CA TRP A 26 -14.04 -5.95 -4.87
C TRP A 26 -15.30 -5.18 -5.32
N HIS A 27 -16.46 -5.79 -5.15
CA HIS A 27 -17.76 -5.22 -5.53
C HIS A 27 -18.07 -3.85 -4.91
N VAL A 28 -17.45 -3.46 -3.78
CA VAL A 28 -17.71 -2.16 -3.12
C VAL A 28 -16.97 -0.99 -3.77
N PHE A 29 -15.86 -1.25 -4.48
CA PHE A 29 -15.00 -0.19 -5.02
C PHE A 29 -15.66 0.61 -6.15
N PRO A 30 -16.33 -0.01 -7.14
CA PRO A 30 -17.02 0.75 -8.20
C PRO A 30 -18.18 1.64 -7.69
N GLN A 31 -18.77 1.29 -6.54
CA GLN A 31 -19.87 2.03 -5.92
C GLN A 31 -19.41 3.14 -4.96
N SER A 32 -18.10 3.33 -4.82
CA SER A 32 -17.52 4.34 -3.94
C SER A 32 -17.70 5.75 -4.50
N SER A 33 -17.54 6.76 -3.65
CA SER A 33 -17.56 8.17 -4.07
C SER A 33 -16.14 8.73 -4.22
N PRO A 34 -15.94 9.80 -5.03
CA PRO A 34 -14.63 10.47 -5.12
C PRO A 34 -14.11 10.94 -3.75
N ALA A 35 -15.01 11.32 -2.84
CA ALA A 35 -14.65 11.70 -1.47
C ALA A 35 -14.00 10.55 -0.68
N VAL A 36 -14.45 9.31 -0.88
CA VAL A 36 -13.83 8.12 -0.25
C VAL A 36 -12.44 7.86 -0.83
N VAL A 37 -12.27 8.03 -2.14
CA VAL A 37 -10.97 7.90 -2.80
C VAL A 37 -9.98 8.94 -2.29
N LEU A 38 -10.41 10.21 -2.17
CA LEU A 38 -9.63 11.30 -1.60
C LEU A 38 -9.23 11.02 -0.15
N LEU A 39 -10.18 10.56 0.68
CA LEU A 39 -9.94 10.22 2.09
C LEU A 39 -8.90 9.10 2.20
N ASN A 40 -9.08 8.03 1.42
CA ASN A 40 -8.14 6.93 1.41
C ASN A 40 -6.74 7.38 0.92
N GLY A 41 -6.69 8.21 -0.12
CA GLY A 41 -5.45 8.84 -0.60
C GLY A 41 -4.76 9.66 0.48
N THR A 42 -5.53 10.43 1.27
CA THR A 42 -5.01 11.24 2.37
C THR A 42 -4.39 10.38 3.47
N ILE A 43 -5.05 9.29 3.86
CA ILE A 43 -4.53 8.34 4.86
C ILE A 43 -3.22 7.71 4.36
N LEU A 44 -3.20 7.23 3.11
CA LEU A 44 -2.00 6.66 2.50
C LEU A 44 -0.87 7.69 2.43
N PHE A 45 -1.16 8.93 2.04
CA PHE A 45 -0.16 10.00 1.95
C PHE A 45 0.47 10.30 3.30
N VAL A 46 -0.33 10.49 4.36
CA VAL A 46 0.18 10.75 5.71
C VAL A 46 1.02 9.58 6.24
N CYS A 47 0.54 8.34 6.04
CA CYS A 47 1.32 7.14 6.40
C CYS A 47 2.64 7.07 5.63
N GLY A 48 2.62 7.34 4.33
CA GLY A 48 3.81 7.34 3.47
C GLY A 48 4.82 8.40 3.89
N VAL A 49 4.36 9.63 4.18
CA VAL A 49 5.20 10.70 4.73
C VAL A 49 5.82 10.28 6.07
N GLY A 50 5.04 9.70 6.98
CA GLY A 50 5.54 9.20 8.25
C GLY A 50 6.63 8.14 8.09
N ILE A 51 6.42 7.17 7.19
CA ILE A 51 7.40 6.12 6.89
C ILE A 51 8.67 6.70 6.28
N VAL A 52 8.56 7.59 5.28
CA VAL A 52 9.73 8.17 4.60
C VAL A 52 10.52 9.07 5.56
N GLN A 53 9.86 9.78 6.46
CA GLN A 53 10.53 10.62 7.46
C GLN A 53 11.29 9.79 8.51
N ASP A 54 10.72 8.69 8.99
CA ASP A 54 11.38 7.80 9.96
C ASP A 54 12.40 6.86 9.30
N HIS A 55 12.12 6.44 8.08
CA HIS A 55 12.88 5.41 7.38
C HIS A 55 13.09 5.72 5.89
N ASN A 56 14.17 6.45 5.61
CA ASN A 56 14.70 6.68 4.26
C ASN A 56 16.11 6.08 4.11
N VAL A 57 16.20 4.76 4.19
CA VAL A 57 17.50 4.05 4.18
C VAL A 57 17.52 3.02 3.06
N TRP A 58 18.37 3.24 2.07
CA TRP A 58 18.42 2.44 0.85
C TRP A 58 19.33 1.21 0.94
N TYR A 59 20.09 1.06 2.03
CA TYR A 59 20.99 -0.07 2.25
C TYR A 59 20.97 -0.52 3.72
N PRO A 60 21.01 -1.83 4.04
CA PRO A 60 21.12 -3.01 3.16
C PRO A 60 19.78 -3.40 2.47
N PRO A 61 19.72 -4.42 1.58
CA PRO A 61 18.54 -4.73 0.75
C PRO A 61 17.19 -4.84 1.49
N LYS A 62 17.20 -5.30 2.75
CA LYS A 62 15.99 -5.34 3.60
C LYS A 62 15.41 -3.97 3.91
N ALA A 63 16.26 -2.95 4.06
CA ALA A 63 15.84 -1.56 4.25
C ALA A 63 15.36 -0.91 2.95
N LEU A 64 15.93 -1.34 1.81
CA LEU A 64 15.51 -0.88 0.48
C LEU A 64 14.03 -1.20 0.22
N LEU A 65 13.57 -2.42 0.52
CA LEU A 65 12.16 -2.79 0.34
C LEU A 65 11.21 -1.93 1.16
N VAL A 66 11.55 -1.67 2.43
CA VAL A 66 10.71 -0.85 3.30
C VAL A 66 10.68 0.61 2.84
N THR A 67 11.84 1.17 2.47
CA THR A 67 11.95 2.54 1.96
C THR A 67 11.18 2.69 0.65
N ALA A 68 11.36 1.76 -0.29
CA ALA A 68 10.64 1.75 -1.56
C ALA A 68 9.12 1.64 -1.37
N LEU A 69 8.66 0.82 -0.42
CA LEU A 69 7.24 0.71 -0.09
C LEU A 69 6.70 2.00 0.53
N GLY A 70 7.45 2.64 1.44
CA GLY A 70 7.08 3.94 2.01
C GLY A 70 6.90 5.01 0.93
N TRP A 71 7.84 5.11 0.00
CA TRP A 71 7.73 6.01 -1.16
C TRP A 71 6.57 5.65 -2.10
N SER A 72 6.30 4.36 -2.30
CA SER A 72 5.18 3.90 -3.13
C SER A 72 3.83 4.27 -2.51
N ILE A 73 3.68 4.10 -1.20
CA ILE A 73 2.48 4.49 -0.43
C ILE A 73 2.28 6.01 -0.48
N LEU A 74 3.36 6.78 -0.31
CA LEU A 74 3.34 8.24 -0.42
C LEU A 74 2.86 8.69 -1.80
N ALA A 75 3.48 8.16 -2.86
CA ALA A 75 3.16 8.52 -4.24
C ALA A 75 1.72 8.12 -4.61
N LEU A 76 1.28 6.92 -4.21
CA LEU A 76 -0.09 6.45 -4.43
C LEU A 76 -1.12 7.32 -3.69
N GLY A 77 -0.83 7.68 -2.45
CA GLY A 77 -1.67 8.57 -1.65
C GLY A 77 -1.84 9.93 -2.32
N LEU A 78 -0.72 10.53 -2.75
CA LEU A 78 -0.73 11.81 -3.46
C LEU A 78 -1.50 11.72 -4.79
N TRP A 79 -1.33 10.65 -5.55
CA TRP A 79 -2.06 10.42 -6.80
C TRP A 79 -3.58 10.35 -6.59
N ARG A 80 -4.02 9.60 -5.57
CA ARG A 80 -5.44 9.50 -5.20
C ARG A 80 -6.03 10.83 -4.72
N MET A 81 -5.21 11.67 -4.08
CA MET A 81 -5.63 13.01 -3.66
C MET A 81 -5.72 13.99 -4.83
N ALA A 82 -4.79 13.91 -5.78
CA ALA A 82 -4.74 14.82 -6.92
C ALA A 82 -5.83 14.53 -7.96
N PHE A 83 -6.20 13.26 -8.14
CA PHE A 83 -7.13 12.83 -9.18
C PHE A 83 -8.16 11.79 -8.69
N PRO A 84 -9.01 12.11 -7.69
CA PRO A 84 -9.93 11.14 -7.11
C PRO A 84 -10.98 10.62 -8.10
N GLU A 85 -11.52 11.49 -8.97
CA GLU A 85 -12.51 11.10 -9.98
C GLU A 85 -11.91 10.17 -11.05
N TYR A 86 -10.68 10.45 -11.49
CA TYR A 86 -9.99 9.62 -12.49
C TYR A 86 -9.68 8.22 -11.96
N VAL A 87 -9.26 8.12 -10.69
CA VAL A 87 -9.03 6.83 -10.05
C VAL A 87 -10.34 6.06 -9.93
N LEU A 88 -11.44 6.72 -9.55
CA LEU A 88 -12.74 6.08 -9.44
C LEU A 88 -13.25 5.59 -10.81
N SER A 89 -13.12 6.40 -11.87
CA SER A 89 -13.56 6.01 -13.22
C SER A 89 -12.80 4.78 -13.71
N THR A 90 -11.49 4.71 -13.46
CA THR A 90 -10.66 3.54 -13.80
C THR A 90 -11.17 2.26 -13.10
N VAL A 91 -11.58 2.38 -11.84
CA VAL A 91 -12.16 1.26 -11.07
C VAL A 91 -13.54 0.86 -11.62
N GLN A 92 -14.37 1.83 -11.98
CA GLN A 92 -15.71 1.61 -12.53
C GLN A 92 -15.68 0.95 -13.91
N GLU A 93 -14.70 1.30 -14.74
CA GLU A 93 -14.48 0.70 -16.06
C GLU A 93 -13.81 -0.68 -15.98
N SER A 94 -13.23 -1.04 -14.83
CA SER A 94 -12.55 -2.32 -14.66
C SER A 94 -13.54 -3.48 -14.67
N ARG A 95 -13.22 -4.53 -15.45
CA ARG A 95 -14.03 -5.76 -15.54
C ARG A 95 -13.91 -6.68 -14.32
N GLY A 96 -13.08 -6.33 -13.34
CA GLY A 96 -12.83 -7.14 -12.15
C GLY A 96 -11.70 -6.57 -11.28
N PRO A 97 -11.34 -7.27 -10.20
CA PRO A 97 -10.24 -6.85 -9.34
C PRO A 97 -8.91 -6.85 -10.12
N PRO A 98 -7.99 -5.91 -9.85
CA PRO A 98 -6.67 -5.87 -10.46
C PRO A 98 -5.78 -6.96 -9.86
N ILE A 99 -6.01 -8.21 -10.27
CA ILE A 99 -5.37 -9.42 -9.68
C ILE A 99 -3.85 -9.28 -9.63
N GLY A 100 -3.22 -8.72 -10.67
CA GLY A 100 -1.77 -8.51 -10.70
C GLY A 100 -1.26 -7.61 -9.57
N LEU A 101 -1.97 -6.52 -9.28
CA LEU A 101 -1.63 -5.61 -8.18
C LEU A 101 -1.83 -6.30 -6.83
N LEU A 102 -2.96 -6.98 -6.65
CA LEU A 102 -3.29 -7.69 -5.40
C LEU A 102 -2.26 -8.79 -5.11
N CYS A 103 -1.93 -9.62 -6.10
CA CYS A 103 -0.87 -10.62 -5.96
C CYS A 103 0.48 -9.97 -5.62
N GLY A 104 0.82 -8.85 -6.26
CA GLY A 104 2.03 -8.08 -5.93
C GLY A 104 2.05 -7.60 -4.48
N MET A 105 0.95 -7.02 -4.00
CA MET A 105 0.80 -6.59 -2.61
C MET A 105 0.91 -7.76 -1.63
N GLY A 106 0.26 -8.88 -1.93
CA GLY A 106 0.34 -10.10 -1.12
C GLY A 106 1.75 -10.69 -1.06
N LEU A 107 2.46 -10.74 -2.19
CA LEU A 107 3.85 -11.20 -2.26
C LEU A 107 4.79 -10.29 -1.45
N VAL A 108 4.68 -8.97 -1.63
CA VAL A 108 5.47 -8.01 -0.85
C VAL A 108 5.16 -8.12 0.64
N GLY A 109 3.88 -8.28 1.01
CA GLY A 109 3.45 -8.51 2.38
C GLY A 109 4.07 -9.78 2.98
N GLY A 110 4.08 -10.88 2.24
CA GLY A 110 4.72 -12.13 2.64
C GLY A 110 6.23 -11.99 2.86
N VAL A 111 6.93 -11.31 1.93
CA VAL A 111 8.37 -11.02 2.06
C VAL A 111 8.65 -10.12 3.28
N LEU A 112 7.81 -9.13 3.56
CA LEU A 112 7.98 -8.28 4.74
C LEU A 112 7.71 -9.04 6.04
N CYS A 113 6.79 -10.01 6.05
CA CYS A 113 6.63 -10.91 7.19
C CYS A 113 7.90 -11.74 7.47
N THR A 114 8.56 -12.26 6.44
CA THR A 114 9.83 -12.99 6.65
C THR A 114 10.92 -12.08 7.19
N ILE A 115 11.04 -10.85 6.67
CA ILE A 115 11.98 -9.84 7.16
C ILE A 115 11.67 -9.39 8.59
N GLY A 116 10.38 -9.22 8.92
CA GLY A 116 9.96 -8.68 10.21
C GLY A 116 10.06 -9.67 11.36
N TYR A 117 9.73 -10.94 11.11
CA TYR A 117 9.63 -11.96 12.18
C TYR A 117 10.83 -12.90 12.23
N TRP A 118 11.50 -13.17 11.10
CA TRP A 118 12.48 -14.24 11.00
C TRP A 118 13.91 -13.76 10.72
N LEU A 119 14.10 -12.71 9.90
CA LEU A 119 15.41 -12.11 9.56
C LEU A 119 15.71 -10.81 10.36
#